data_AF-A0A1U8JRH1-F1
#
_entry.id   AF-A0A1U8JRH1-F1
#
_cell.length_a   1.000
_cell.length_b   1.000
_cell.length_c   1.000
_cell.angle_alpha   90.00
_cell.angle_beta   90.00
_cell.angle_gamma   90.00
#
_symmetry.space_group_name_H-M   'P 1'
#
loop_
_entity.id
_entity.type
_entity.pdbx_description
1 polymer ?
#
loop_
_entity_poly.entity_id
_entity_poly.type
_entity_poly.pdbx_seq_one_letter_code
_entity_poly.pdbx_strand_id
1 'polypeptide(L)'
;MHQKLLSLFKKSHIDNQNVLQMLFALKDDLPLKDCSTQGKLGVSALKSKVVLLLISKPDLLPFEQLFFLVNQTYDHPHNDKIEGSYAIIWVPISFYEAWTDAEQKLFDFISNSMPCYLVRQPWSLNSAVVNFMKQEWNYGGEAIMVVLDSEGMITNLNALDMVFIWGSKAYPFSLSRENELWDGEQWKMQLITNEIHPILTQWVEEGRNICIYGSENLDWIREFNAKMKDIKDAGMQHEMIYVGKNNPGEHTKEILSIMNREIHSNLLSFTKIQLFWLRLESMRRSKSRLGNNASTDNVVAQISALLDNNNDNGWAVYGKGLSTDIVRVEGDEIFRCLNLFRQWGKNVGRLEFIDALRTVLEPPLVDGPCNHTQVVPYSEGLVQGNMVCQNCKLLMKKLTIYE
;
A
#
# COMPACT_ATOMS: atom_id res chain seq x y z
N MET A 1 -30.51 25.74 1.06
CA MET A 1 -29.76 24.81 0.16
C MET A 1 -29.09 23.70 0.96
N HIS A 2 -28.35 24.01 2.02
CA HIS A 2 -27.71 23.00 2.88
C HIS A 2 -28.64 21.87 3.36
N GLN A 3 -29.84 22.19 3.89
CA GLN A 3 -30.84 21.16 4.24
C GLN A 3 -31.31 20.30 3.04
N LYS A 4 -31.33 20.88 1.82
CA LYS A 4 -31.67 20.12 0.61
C LYS A 4 -30.57 19.11 0.31
N LEU A 5 -29.29 19.50 0.39
CA LEU A 5 -28.13 18.60 0.25
C LEU A 5 -28.20 17.46 1.27
N LEU A 6 -28.42 17.77 2.56
CA LEU A 6 -28.59 16.75 3.60
C LEU A 6 -29.73 15.78 3.28
N SER A 7 -30.88 16.29 2.81
CA SER A 7 -32.01 15.42 2.45
C SER A 7 -31.75 14.58 1.20
N LEU A 8 -30.90 15.07 0.30
CA LEU A 8 -30.58 14.42 -0.97
C LEU A 8 -29.75 13.18 -0.73
N PHE A 9 -28.74 13.25 0.13
CA PHE A 9 -27.87 12.12 0.48
C PHE A 9 -28.50 11.11 1.45
N LYS A 10 -29.73 11.37 1.94
CA LYS A 10 -30.49 10.43 2.79
C LYS A 10 -31.47 9.55 2.03
N LYS A 11 -31.66 9.79 0.73
CA LYS A 11 -32.64 9.09 -0.10
C LYS A 11 -31.90 8.39 -1.23
N SER A 12 -32.24 7.13 -1.51
CA SER A 12 -31.81 6.47 -2.74
C SER A 12 -32.50 7.14 -3.94
N HIS A 13 -31.77 7.22 -5.06
CA HIS A 13 -32.22 7.80 -6.32
C HIS A 13 -32.11 6.74 -7.42
N ILE A 14 -32.84 6.95 -8.52
CA ILE A 14 -32.76 6.07 -9.69
C ILE A 14 -31.36 6.11 -10.32
N ASP A 15 -30.72 7.28 -10.31
CA ASP A 15 -29.37 7.51 -10.79
C ASP A 15 -28.74 8.70 -10.05
N ASN A 16 -27.43 8.88 -10.25
CA ASN A 16 -26.64 9.93 -9.63
C ASN A 16 -26.93 11.37 -10.15
N GLN A 17 -27.86 11.58 -11.09
CA GLN A 17 -27.98 12.85 -11.79
C GLN A 17 -28.48 13.99 -10.90
N ASN A 18 -29.50 13.74 -10.07
CA ASN A 18 -30.02 14.75 -9.14
C ASN A 18 -28.94 15.25 -8.17
N VAL A 19 -28.08 14.34 -7.72
CA VAL A 19 -26.94 14.64 -6.83
C VAL A 19 -25.91 15.47 -7.55
N LEU A 20 -25.43 15.02 -8.72
CA LEU A 20 -24.40 15.73 -9.47
C LEU A 20 -24.88 17.11 -9.97
N GLN A 21 -26.16 17.24 -10.34
CA GLN A 21 -26.75 18.53 -10.69
C GLN A 21 -26.76 19.51 -9.51
N MET A 22 -27.14 19.04 -8.32
CA MET A 22 -27.14 19.86 -7.11
C MET A 22 -25.72 20.29 -6.70
N LEU A 23 -24.72 19.44 -6.92
CA LEU A 23 -23.33 19.74 -6.59
C LEU A 23 -22.69 20.72 -7.59
N PHE A 24 -22.88 20.52 -8.90
CA PHE A 24 -22.09 21.19 -9.92
C PHE A 24 -22.89 22.03 -10.91
N ALA A 25 -24.12 21.63 -11.25
CA ALA A 25 -24.87 22.19 -12.39
C ALA A 25 -25.96 23.21 -12.00
N LEU A 26 -25.83 23.88 -10.86
CA LEU A 26 -26.85 24.84 -10.39
C LEU A 26 -26.89 26.14 -11.21
N LYS A 27 -25.78 26.49 -11.87
CA LYS A 27 -25.61 27.75 -12.62
C LYS A 27 -25.06 27.54 -14.03
N ASP A 28 -24.60 26.34 -14.35
CA ASP A 28 -23.91 26.00 -15.58
C ASP A 28 -24.31 24.59 -16.01
N ASP A 29 -24.86 24.46 -17.22
CA ASP A 29 -25.28 23.17 -17.76
C ASP A 29 -24.09 22.30 -18.20
N LEU A 30 -22.91 22.91 -18.39
CA LEU A 30 -21.65 22.24 -18.75
C LEU A 30 -20.55 22.52 -17.69
N PRO A 31 -20.76 22.12 -16.42
CA PRO A 31 -19.91 22.52 -15.30
C PRO A 31 -18.57 21.76 -15.28
N LEU A 32 -18.43 20.70 -16.07
CA LEU A 32 -17.24 19.85 -16.08
C LEU A 32 -16.39 20.10 -17.32
N LYS A 33 -15.10 19.82 -17.19
CA LYS A 33 -14.13 19.77 -18.28
C LYS A 33 -13.44 18.40 -18.26
N ASP A 34 -13.35 17.78 -19.42
CA ASP A 34 -12.45 16.65 -19.65
C ASP A 34 -11.05 17.21 -19.93
N CYS A 35 -10.07 16.86 -19.09
CA CYS A 35 -8.72 17.37 -19.23
C CYS A 35 -7.97 16.75 -20.42
N SER A 36 -8.33 15.54 -20.85
CA SER A 36 -7.70 14.88 -21.99
C SER A 36 -8.15 15.50 -23.32
N THR A 37 -9.46 15.73 -23.49
CA THR A 37 -10.02 16.29 -24.73
C THR A 37 -10.21 17.81 -24.70
N GLN A 38 -10.08 18.43 -23.51
CA GLN A 38 -10.42 19.83 -23.24
C GLN A 38 -11.91 20.15 -23.49
N GLY A 39 -12.74 19.12 -23.68
CA GLY A 39 -14.18 19.25 -23.94
C GLY A 39 -14.97 19.67 -22.69
N LYS A 40 -15.98 20.51 -22.88
CA LYS A 40 -16.94 20.87 -21.83
C LYS A 40 -18.04 19.82 -21.76
N LEU A 41 -18.41 19.41 -20.56
CA LEU A 41 -19.32 18.30 -20.33
C LEU A 41 -20.38 18.65 -19.29
N GLY A 42 -21.60 18.17 -19.55
CA GLY A 42 -22.67 18.13 -18.56
C GLY A 42 -22.51 16.92 -17.63
N VAL A 43 -23.18 16.96 -16.48
CA VAL A 43 -23.17 15.84 -15.51
C VAL A 43 -23.83 14.56 -16.04
N SER A 44 -24.58 14.64 -17.15
CA SER A 44 -25.15 13.50 -17.86
C SER A 44 -24.12 12.51 -18.39
N ALA A 45 -22.89 12.97 -18.68
CA ALA A 45 -21.78 12.10 -19.07
C ALA A 45 -21.36 11.10 -17.97
N LEU A 46 -21.79 11.36 -16.73
CA LEU A 46 -21.47 10.56 -15.55
C LEU A 46 -22.64 9.68 -15.09
N LYS A 47 -23.74 9.65 -15.83
CA LYS A 47 -24.95 8.91 -15.44
C LYS A 47 -24.63 7.44 -15.18
N SER A 48 -25.10 6.95 -14.03
CA SER A 48 -24.95 5.55 -13.59
C SER A 48 -23.51 5.06 -13.42
N LYS A 49 -22.52 5.96 -13.35
CA LYS A 49 -21.14 5.63 -12.99
C LYS A 49 -20.89 5.85 -11.51
N VAL A 50 -19.92 5.12 -10.95
CA VAL A 50 -19.32 5.50 -9.66
C VAL A 50 -18.51 6.78 -9.86
N VAL A 51 -18.68 7.77 -8.99
CA VAL A 51 -18.01 9.07 -9.09
C VAL A 51 -17.11 9.28 -7.88
N LEU A 52 -15.81 9.44 -8.12
CA LEU A 52 -14.83 9.76 -7.10
C LEU A 52 -14.54 11.27 -7.16
N LEU A 53 -14.93 11.99 -6.12
CA LEU A 53 -14.69 13.42 -5.98
C LEU A 53 -13.37 13.63 -5.25
N LEU A 54 -12.31 13.97 -6.00
CA LEU A 54 -11.04 14.40 -5.44
C LEU A 54 -11.18 15.86 -5.00
N ILE A 55 -11.38 16.06 -3.70
CA ILE A 55 -11.54 17.39 -3.09
C ILE A 55 -10.21 17.78 -2.49
N SER A 56 -9.65 18.91 -2.93
CA SER A 56 -8.34 19.36 -2.49
C SER A 56 -8.26 20.88 -2.51
N LYS A 57 -7.14 21.41 -2.02
CA LYS A 57 -6.75 22.79 -2.29
C LYS A 57 -6.36 22.97 -3.77
N PRO A 58 -6.22 24.22 -4.28
CA PRO A 58 -5.86 24.46 -5.66
C PRO A 58 -4.44 23.97 -6.03
N ASP A 59 -3.56 23.77 -5.05
CA ASP A 59 -2.24 23.12 -5.21
C ASP A 59 -2.30 21.58 -5.28
N LEU A 60 -3.51 21.01 -5.32
CA LEU A 60 -3.81 19.59 -5.52
C LEU A 60 -3.07 18.68 -4.51
N LEU A 61 -2.47 17.59 -4.97
CA LEU A 61 -1.64 16.66 -4.20
C LEU A 61 -0.18 16.86 -4.63
N PRO A 62 0.81 16.48 -3.80
CA PRO A 62 2.20 16.41 -4.24
C PRO A 62 2.32 15.62 -5.55
N PHE A 63 3.18 16.05 -6.48
CA PHE A 63 3.32 15.46 -7.82
C PHE A 63 3.47 13.93 -7.81
N GLU A 64 4.16 13.40 -6.81
CA GLU A 64 4.38 11.96 -6.65
C GLU A 64 3.08 11.21 -6.34
N GLN A 65 2.23 11.77 -5.47
CA GLN A 65 0.92 11.22 -5.15
C GLN A 65 -0.03 11.33 -6.35
N LEU A 66 0.09 12.38 -7.17
CA LEU A 66 -0.68 12.52 -8.40
C LEU A 66 -0.29 11.50 -9.45
N PHE A 67 1.01 11.38 -9.70
CA PHE A 67 1.53 10.36 -10.59
C PHE A 67 1.02 8.98 -10.16
N PHE A 68 1.04 8.73 -8.85
CA PHE A 68 0.57 7.46 -8.33
C PHE A 68 -0.95 7.27 -8.43
N LEU A 69 -1.73 8.31 -8.15
CA LEU A 69 -3.18 8.29 -8.34
C LEU A 69 -3.53 7.91 -9.79
N VAL A 70 -2.87 8.53 -10.76
CA VAL A 70 -3.05 8.24 -12.18
C VAL A 70 -2.66 6.79 -12.49
N ASN A 71 -1.50 6.34 -12.02
CA ASN A 71 -1.03 4.97 -12.25
C ASN A 71 -1.97 3.90 -11.66
N GLN A 72 -2.59 4.17 -10.51
CA GLN A 72 -3.51 3.23 -9.85
C GLN A 72 -4.93 3.22 -10.41
N THR A 73 -5.28 4.24 -11.19
CA THR A 73 -6.65 4.42 -11.69
C THR A 73 -6.72 4.24 -13.19
N TYR A 74 -5.94 4.99 -13.97
CA TYR A 74 -6.03 4.97 -15.44
C TYR A 74 -5.07 3.95 -16.07
N ASP A 75 -3.81 3.92 -15.64
CA ASP A 75 -2.76 3.10 -16.28
C ASP A 75 -2.64 1.69 -15.69
N HIS A 76 -3.52 1.32 -14.76
CA HIS A 76 -3.42 0.05 -14.05
C HIS A 76 -3.70 -1.13 -15.00
N PRO A 77 -2.87 -2.20 -15.04
CA PRO A 77 -3.05 -3.34 -15.97
C PRO A 77 -4.37 -4.13 -15.84
N HIS A 78 -5.18 -3.83 -14.83
CA HIS A 78 -6.48 -4.45 -14.59
C HIS A 78 -7.64 -3.47 -14.78
N ASN A 79 -7.36 -2.23 -15.22
CA ASN A 79 -8.36 -1.20 -15.43
C ASN A 79 -9.30 -1.55 -16.59
N ASP A 80 -8.85 -2.29 -17.61
CA ASP A 80 -9.67 -2.69 -18.78
C ASP A 80 -11.03 -3.31 -18.43
N LYS A 81 -11.13 -3.98 -17.26
CA LYS A 81 -12.38 -4.61 -16.80
C LYS A 81 -13.38 -3.65 -16.20
N ILE A 82 -12.92 -2.49 -15.73
CA ILE A 82 -13.73 -1.47 -15.04
C ILE A 82 -13.68 -0.11 -15.76
N GLU A 83 -12.99 -0.03 -16.90
CA GLU A 83 -12.85 1.17 -17.69
C GLU A 83 -14.24 1.75 -18.03
N GLY A 84 -14.41 3.05 -17.80
CA GLY A 84 -15.68 3.74 -18.01
C GLY A 84 -16.76 3.47 -16.94
N SER A 85 -16.56 2.53 -16.01
CA SER A 85 -17.50 2.21 -14.93
C SER A 85 -17.44 3.22 -13.77
N TYR A 86 -16.35 3.99 -13.69
CA TYR A 86 -16.19 5.08 -12.75
C TYR A 86 -15.57 6.32 -13.40
N ALA A 87 -15.64 7.44 -12.71
CA ALA A 87 -15.05 8.72 -13.13
C ALA A 87 -14.47 9.46 -11.93
N ILE A 88 -13.29 10.05 -12.10
CA ILE A 88 -12.68 10.93 -11.09
C ILE A 88 -12.96 12.38 -11.50
N ILE A 89 -13.47 13.18 -10.56
CA ILE A 89 -13.67 14.62 -10.72
C ILE A 89 -12.79 15.35 -9.70
N TRP A 90 -11.90 16.20 -10.19
CA TRP A 90 -11.20 17.15 -9.33
C TRP A 90 -12.10 18.35 -8.97
N VAL A 91 -12.27 18.56 -7.67
CA VAL A 91 -13.06 19.63 -7.07
C VAL A 91 -12.15 20.47 -6.17
N PRO A 92 -11.45 21.48 -6.72
CA PRO A 92 -10.60 22.34 -5.91
C PRO A 92 -11.43 23.31 -5.06
N ILE A 93 -11.01 23.51 -3.82
CA ILE A 93 -11.58 24.44 -2.86
C ILE A 93 -10.48 25.42 -2.44
N SER A 94 -10.74 26.72 -2.53
CA SER A 94 -9.80 27.78 -2.17
C SER A 94 -9.21 27.61 -0.75
N PHE A 95 -7.96 28.06 -0.59
CA PHE A 95 -7.29 28.21 0.71
C PHE A 95 -8.02 29.20 1.62
N TYR A 96 -8.73 30.16 1.02
CA TYR A 96 -9.40 31.27 1.69
C TYR A 96 -10.93 31.15 1.56
N GLU A 97 -11.65 32.18 2.00
CA GLU A 97 -13.10 32.26 1.81
C GLU A 97 -13.47 32.48 0.33
N ALA A 98 -12.59 33.10 -0.45
CA ALA A 98 -12.79 33.39 -1.86
C ALA A 98 -11.50 33.12 -2.66
N TRP A 99 -11.68 32.75 -3.93
CA TRP A 99 -10.59 32.50 -4.87
C TRP A 99 -9.81 33.78 -5.18
N THR A 100 -8.49 33.68 -5.12
CA THR A 100 -7.53 34.71 -5.50
C THR A 100 -7.03 34.51 -6.93
N ASP A 101 -6.48 35.57 -7.54
CA ASP A 101 -5.86 35.49 -8.87
C ASP A 101 -4.70 34.48 -8.92
N ALA A 102 -3.97 34.33 -7.81
CA ALA A 102 -2.87 33.36 -7.71
C ALA A 102 -3.38 31.92 -7.74
N GLU A 103 -4.46 31.62 -7.01
CA GLU A 103 -5.10 30.30 -7.03
C GLU A 103 -5.68 29.97 -8.40
N GLN A 104 -6.29 30.94 -9.09
CA GLN A 104 -6.82 30.72 -10.44
C GLN A 104 -5.70 30.37 -11.42
N LYS A 105 -4.58 31.11 -11.39
CA LYS A 105 -3.41 30.81 -12.23
C LYS A 105 -2.83 29.42 -11.93
N LEU A 106 -2.77 29.04 -10.66
CA LEU A 106 -2.29 27.72 -10.25
C LEU A 106 -3.23 26.61 -10.73
N PHE A 107 -4.54 26.81 -10.58
CA PHE A 107 -5.55 25.90 -11.09
C PHE A 107 -5.43 25.72 -12.60
N ASP A 108 -5.31 26.81 -13.36
CA ASP A 108 -5.18 26.75 -14.82
C ASP A 108 -3.93 25.96 -15.24
N PHE A 109 -2.82 26.14 -14.53
CA PHE A 109 -1.59 25.38 -14.76
C PHE A 109 -1.78 23.86 -14.54
N ILE A 110 -2.38 23.47 -13.41
CA ILE A 110 -2.60 22.06 -13.06
C ILE A 110 -3.68 21.41 -13.94
N SER A 111 -4.69 22.18 -14.36
CA SER A 111 -5.85 21.70 -15.13
C SER A 111 -5.51 21.04 -16.48
N ASN A 112 -4.28 21.24 -16.98
CA ASN A 112 -3.82 20.68 -18.25
C ASN A 112 -2.97 19.41 -18.08
N SER A 113 -2.73 18.96 -16.85
CA SER A 113 -1.77 17.89 -16.55
C SER A 113 -2.40 16.59 -16.04
N MET A 114 -3.71 16.57 -15.77
CA MET A 114 -4.41 15.42 -15.17
C MET A 114 -5.29 14.69 -16.19
N PRO A 115 -5.36 13.35 -16.20
CA PRO A 115 -6.26 12.59 -17.08
C PRO A 115 -7.67 12.39 -16.49
N CYS A 116 -8.14 13.29 -15.63
CA CYS A 116 -9.45 13.19 -14.97
C CYS A 116 -10.41 14.29 -15.43
N TYR A 117 -11.68 14.20 -15.00
CA TYR A 117 -12.59 15.34 -15.13
C TYR A 117 -12.26 16.38 -14.06
N LEU A 118 -12.62 17.64 -14.31
CA LEU A 118 -12.53 18.70 -13.31
C LEU A 118 -13.75 19.62 -13.36
N VAL A 119 -13.97 20.36 -12.26
CA VAL A 119 -14.95 21.46 -12.22
C VAL A 119 -14.37 22.67 -12.95
N ARG A 120 -15.01 23.09 -14.05
CA ARG A 120 -14.48 24.10 -15.00
C ARG A 120 -14.29 25.49 -14.38
N GLN A 121 -15.16 25.89 -13.46
CA GLN A 121 -15.15 27.20 -12.81
C GLN A 121 -15.39 27.02 -11.30
N PRO A 122 -14.40 26.53 -10.55
CA PRO A 122 -14.58 26.17 -9.15
C PRO A 122 -14.93 27.38 -8.27
N TRP A 123 -14.51 28.59 -8.64
CA TRP A 123 -14.92 29.84 -7.98
C TRP A 123 -16.42 30.16 -8.12
N SER A 124 -17.13 29.52 -9.06
CA SER A 124 -18.56 29.70 -9.27
C SER A 124 -19.42 28.68 -8.52
N LEU A 125 -18.80 27.69 -7.87
CA LEU A 125 -19.49 26.71 -7.04
C LEU A 125 -20.32 27.40 -5.96
N ASN A 126 -21.48 26.81 -5.66
CA ASN A 126 -22.36 27.38 -4.65
C ASN A 126 -21.69 27.30 -3.27
N SER A 127 -21.66 28.41 -2.53
CA SER A 127 -21.06 28.44 -1.18
C SER A 127 -21.69 27.44 -0.21
N ALA A 128 -22.98 27.13 -0.36
CA ALA A 128 -23.64 26.10 0.43
C ALA A 128 -23.12 24.68 0.12
N VAL A 129 -22.71 24.41 -1.12
CA VAL A 129 -22.06 23.14 -1.51
C VAL A 129 -20.66 23.07 -0.92
N VAL A 130 -19.87 24.14 -1.03
CA VAL A 130 -18.52 24.21 -0.44
C VAL A 130 -18.58 24.04 1.08
N ASN A 131 -19.50 24.72 1.76
CA ASN A 131 -19.68 24.60 3.21
C ASN A 131 -20.15 23.20 3.60
N PHE A 132 -21.02 22.58 2.80
CA PHE A 132 -21.43 21.19 3.01
C PHE A 132 -20.24 20.23 2.94
N MET A 133 -19.36 20.36 1.95
CA MET A 133 -18.13 19.55 1.85
C MET A 133 -17.22 19.75 3.07
N LYS A 134 -17.05 21.00 3.53
CA LYS A 134 -16.24 21.32 4.73
C LYS A 134 -16.83 20.73 6.01
N GLN A 135 -18.15 20.84 6.20
CA GLN A 135 -18.83 20.48 7.45
C GLN A 135 -19.22 19.00 7.52
N GLU A 136 -19.88 18.48 6.49
CA GLU A 136 -20.48 17.14 6.48
C GLU A 136 -19.51 16.07 5.99
N TRP A 137 -18.57 16.42 5.08
CA TRP A 137 -17.51 15.51 4.62
C TRP A 137 -16.19 15.73 5.35
N ASN A 138 -16.18 16.61 6.36
CA ASN A 138 -15.04 16.92 7.22
C ASN A 138 -13.77 17.32 6.44
N TYR A 139 -13.94 18.05 5.32
CA TYR A 139 -12.81 18.57 4.56
C TYR A 139 -12.13 19.72 5.30
N GLY A 140 -10.99 19.44 5.92
CA GLY A 140 -10.15 20.38 6.67
C GLY A 140 -9.00 21.00 5.88
N GLY A 141 -8.90 20.75 4.58
CA GLY A 141 -7.83 21.26 3.72
C GLY A 141 -6.78 20.23 3.30
N GLU A 142 -6.75 19.05 3.94
CA GLU A 142 -6.08 17.87 3.39
C GLU A 142 -6.98 17.25 2.32
N ALA A 143 -6.39 16.78 1.23
CA ALA A 143 -7.16 16.19 0.14
C ALA A 143 -7.94 14.96 0.62
N ILE A 144 -9.18 14.84 0.16
CA ILE A 144 -10.04 13.69 0.40
C ILE A 144 -10.65 13.20 -0.91
N MET A 145 -10.97 11.92 -0.98
CA MET A 145 -11.66 11.33 -2.14
C MET A 145 -13.02 10.76 -1.73
N VAL A 146 -14.07 11.55 -1.90
CA VAL A 146 -15.44 11.14 -1.58
C VAL A 146 -16.01 10.31 -2.72
N VAL A 147 -16.60 9.16 -2.42
CA VAL A 147 -17.14 8.23 -3.41
C VAL A 147 -18.65 8.27 -3.41
N LEU A 148 -19.22 8.54 -4.59
CA LEU A 148 -20.63 8.42 -4.88
C LEU A 148 -20.85 7.17 -5.73
N ASP A 149 -21.81 6.33 -5.37
CA ASP A 149 -22.20 5.21 -6.23
C ASP A 149 -23.00 5.68 -7.47
N SER A 150 -23.46 4.71 -8.27
CA SER A 150 -24.26 4.97 -9.48
C SER A 150 -25.61 5.64 -9.22
N GLU A 151 -26.12 5.57 -7.99
CA GLU A 151 -27.35 6.23 -7.52
C GLU A 151 -27.07 7.60 -6.86
N GLY A 152 -25.81 7.96 -6.70
CA GLY A 152 -25.38 9.22 -6.08
C GLY A 152 -25.32 9.17 -4.55
N MET A 153 -25.37 7.97 -3.95
CA MET A 153 -25.21 7.78 -2.51
C MET A 153 -23.73 7.80 -2.13
N ILE A 154 -23.43 8.41 -0.98
CA ILE A 154 -22.05 8.42 -0.44
C ILE A 154 -21.75 7.03 0.12
N THR A 155 -20.76 6.35 -0.46
CA THR A 155 -20.33 5.01 -0.03
C THR A 155 -18.97 5.00 0.66
N ASN A 156 -18.18 6.06 0.48
CA ASN A 156 -16.95 6.30 1.24
C ASN A 156 -16.68 7.81 1.30
N LEU A 157 -16.28 8.32 2.47
CA LEU A 157 -15.92 9.73 2.66
C LEU A 157 -14.45 10.02 2.31
N ASN A 158 -13.58 9.00 2.31
CA ASN A 158 -12.20 9.16 1.87
C ASN A 158 -11.59 7.84 1.38
N ALA A 159 -11.63 7.63 0.06
CA ALA A 159 -11.08 6.46 -0.61
C ALA A 159 -9.63 6.64 -1.12
N LEU A 160 -8.93 7.75 -0.78
CA LEU A 160 -7.57 7.99 -1.27
C LEU A 160 -6.62 6.84 -0.96
N ASP A 161 -6.59 6.40 0.29
CA ASP A 161 -5.72 5.28 0.67
C ASP A 161 -6.14 3.97 -0.01
N MET A 162 -7.44 3.75 -0.26
CA MET A 162 -7.88 2.54 -1.00
C MET A 162 -7.28 2.51 -2.41
N VAL A 163 -7.33 3.64 -3.11
CA VAL A 163 -6.72 3.77 -4.45
C VAL A 163 -5.22 3.51 -4.36
N PHE A 164 -4.55 4.07 -3.35
CA PHE A 164 -3.12 3.89 -3.15
C PHE A 164 -2.69 2.47 -2.75
N ILE A 165 -3.55 1.71 -2.06
CA ILE A 165 -3.20 0.36 -1.63
C ILE A 165 -3.56 -0.69 -2.68
N TRP A 166 -4.70 -0.52 -3.35
CA TRP A 166 -5.39 -1.57 -4.11
C TRP A 166 -5.68 -1.22 -5.57
N GLY A 167 -5.56 0.05 -5.96
CA GLY A 167 -5.88 0.53 -7.31
C GLY A 167 -7.24 0.05 -7.81
N SER A 168 -7.25 -0.57 -8.99
CA SER A 168 -8.44 -1.16 -9.60
C SER A 168 -9.20 -2.18 -8.73
N LYS A 169 -8.52 -2.92 -7.82
CA LYS A 169 -9.17 -3.91 -6.94
C LYS A 169 -10.08 -3.27 -5.89
N ALA A 170 -9.88 -1.97 -5.62
CA ALA A 170 -10.71 -1.20 -4.71
C ALA A 170 -12.11 -0.92 -5.27
N TYR A 171 -12.36 -1.02 -6.58
CA TYR A 171 -13.69 -0.80 -7.15
C TYR A 171 -14.76 -1.66 -6.41
N PRO A 172 -15.92 -1.08 -6.00
CA PRO A 172 -16.45 0.26 -6.30
C PRO A 172 -16.03 1.37 -5.30
N PHE A 173 -14.90 1.22 -4.62
CA PHE A 173 -14.29 2.18 -3.67
C PHE A 173 -15.15 2.49 -2.44
N SER A 174 -16.09 1.61 -2.11
CA SER A 174 -16.95 1.73 -0.93
C SER A 174 -16.24 1.31 0.36
N LEU A 175 -16.72 1.80 1.50
CA LEU A 175 -16.23 1.36 2.81
C LEU A 175 -16.46 -0.15 3.04
N SER A 176 -17.57 -0.71 2.55
CA SER A 176 -17.83 -2.16 2.61
C SER A 176 -16.74 -2.93 1.87
N ARG A 177 -16.37 -2.44 0.68
CA ARG A 177 -15.31 -3.05 -0.13
C ARG A 177 -13.94 -2.94 0.54
N GLU A 178 -13.66 -1.83 1.23
CA GLU A 178 -12.44 -1.66 2.01
C GLU A 178 -12.31 -2.73 3.11
N ASN A 179 -13.40 -2.98 3.86
CA ASN A 179 -13.43 -4.03 4.88
C ASN A 179 -13.20 -5.42 4.26
N GLU A 180 -13.89 -5.74 3.17
CA GLU A 180 -13.71 -7.03 2.47
C GLU A 180 -12.26 -7.27 2.02
N LEU A 181 -11.59 -6.23 1.50
CA LEU A 181 -10.20 -6.32 1.07
C LEU A 181 -9.26 -6.58 2.24
N TRP A 182 -9.53 -5.96 3.40
CA TRP A 182 -8.73 -6.14 4.60
C TRP A 182 -8.97 -7.46 5.32
N ASP A 183 -10.20 -7.97 5.31
CA ASP A 183 -10.55 -9.25 5.96
C ASP A 183 -9.81 -10.44 5.31
N GLY A 184 -9.53 -10.35 4.01
CA GLY A 184 -8.78 -11.36 3.27
C GLY A 184 -7.26 -11.23 3.37
N GLU A 185 -6.74 -10.23 4.08
CA GLU A 185 -5.33 -9.85 4.00
C GLU A 185 -4.56 -10.09 5.31
N GLN A 186 -3.31 -10.53 5.17
CA GLN A 186 -2.40 -10.80 6.28
C GLN A 186 -1.02 -10.17 6.01
N TRP A 187 -0.17 -10.11 7.03
CA TRP A 187 1.21 -9.66 6.83
C TRP A 187 2.01 -10.72 6.06
N LYS A 188 2.08 -10.57 4.73
CA LYS A 188 2.81 -11.45 3.80
C LYS A 188 3.57 -10.63 2.75
N MET A 189 4.55 -11.25 2.08
CA MET A 189 5.44 -10.54 1.14
C MET A 189 4.66 -9.92 -0.01
N GLN A 190 3.59 -10.60 -0.45
CA GLN A 190 2.68 -10.07 -1.45
C GLN A 190 2.07 -8.74 -0.99
N LEU A 191 1.56 -8.63 0.24
CA LEU A 191 0.99 -7.37 0.73
C LEU A 191 2.01 -6.24 0.65
N ILE A 192 3.25 -6.49 1.04
CA ILE A 192 4.32 -5.47 1.09
C ILE A 192 4.73 -5.03 -0.33
N THR A 193 4.80 -5.97 -1.27
CA THR A 193 5.42 -5.73 -2.59
C THR A 193 4.44 -5.53 -3.75
N ASN A 194 3.15 -5.87 -3.55
CA ASN A 194 2.16 -5.87 -4.62
C ASN A 194 2.07 -4.53 -5.35
N GLU A 195 2.00 -4.59 -6.69
CA GLU A 195 1.75 -3.45 -7.59
C GLU A 195 2.78 -2.32 -7.53
N ILE A 196 3.97 -2.57 -6.97
CA ILE A 196 5.08 -1.61 -6.96
C ILE A 196 5.96 -1.78 -8.20
N HIS A 197 6.30 -3.02 -8.53
CA HIS A 197 7.12 -3.36 -9.70
C HIS A 197 6.79 -4.79 -10.18
N PRO A 198 6.61 -5.03 -11.50
CA PRO A 198 6.31 -6.37 -12.03
C PRO A 198 7.27 -7.47 -11.56
N ILE A 199 8.57 -7.18 -11.52
CA ILE A 199 9.61 -8.10 -10.98
C ILE A 199 9.33 -8.62 -9.56
N LEU A 200 8.74 -7.79 -8.68
CA LEU A 200 8.44 -8.21 -7.32
C LEU A 200 7.26 -9.17 -7.29
N THR A 201 6.22 -8.89 -8.09
CA THR A 201 5.09 -9.80 -8.30
C THR A 201 5.58 -11.15 -8.81
N GLN A 202 6.46 -11.15 -9.81
CA GLN A 202 7.07 -12.37 -10.35
C GLN A 202 7.81 -13.17 -9.27
N TRP A 203 8.65 -12.54 -8.45
CA TRP A 203 9.39 -13.24 -7.40
C TRP A 203 8.47 -13.87 -6.35
N VAL A 204 7.37 -13.20 -6.02
CA VAL A 204 6.36 -13.70 -5.08
C VAL A 204 5.64 -14.92 -5.67
N GLU A 205 5.20 -14.85 -6.92
CA GLU A 205 4.50 -15.94 -7.61
C GLU A 205 5.38 -17.18 -7.81
N GLU A 206 6.67 -16.98 -8.10
CA GLU A 206 7.65 -18.06 -8.24
C GLU A 206 8.13 -18.63 -6.90
N GLY A 207 7.66 -18.10 -5.76
CA GLY A 207 8.01 -18.63 -4.45
C GLY A 207 9.45 -18.36 -4.01
N ARG A 208 10.09 -17.32 -4.56
CA ARG A 208 11.50 -16.99 -4.25
C ARG A 208 11.66 -16.49 -2.81
N ASN A 209 12.87 -16.64 -2.27
CA ASN A 209 13.27 -15.93 -1.05
C ASN A 209 13.58 -14.47 -1.42
N ILE A 210 12.92 -13.53 -0.74
CA ILE A 210 12.99 -12.10 -1.05
C ILE A 210 13.48 -11.37 0.20
N CYS A 211 14.44 -10.47 0.02
CA CYS A 211 14.92 -9.53 1.03
C CYS A 211 14.63 -8.10 0.57
N ILE A 212 13.74 -7.41 1.28
CA ILE A 212 13.53 -5.97 1.15
C ILE A 212 14.40 -5.30 2.20
N TYR A 213 15.23 -4.34 1.82
CA TYR A 213 16.14 -3.70 2.75
C TYR A 213 16.27 -2.21 2.50
N GLY A 214 16.79 -1.50 3.51
CA GLY A 214 16.86 -0.06 3.49
C GLY A 214 17.85 0.51 4.50
N SER A 215 18.52 1.59 4.10
CA SER A 215 19.39 2.43 4.94
C SER A 215 19.70 3.72 4.16
N GLU A 216 20.14 4.76 4.86
CA GLU A 216 20.75 5.94 4.27
C GLU A 216 22.29 5.94 4.42
N ASN A 217 22.86 4.94 5.08
CA ASN A 217 24.29 4.79 5.23
C ASN A 217 24.88 3.98 4.07
N LEU A 218 25.65 4.64 3.20
CA LEU A 218 26.22 4.02 2.01
C LEU A 218 27.21 2.89 2.33
N ASP A 219 28.03 3.04 3.36
CA ASP A 219 29.01 2.02 3.75
C ASP A 219 28.31 0.78 4.30
N TRP A 220 27.25 0.99 5.08
CA TRP A 220 26.36 -0.10 5.52
C TRP A 220 25.74 -0.83 4.32
N ILE A 221 25.23 -0.09 3.32
CA ILE A 221 24.62 -0.68 2.12
C ILE A 221 25.64 -1.54 1.36
N ARG A 222 26.86 -1.05 1.20
CA ARG A 222 27.96 -1.78 0.53
C ARG A 222 28.31 -3.06 1.28
N GLU A 223 28.51 -2.97 2.59
CA GLU A 223 28.85 -4.13 3.42
C GLU A 223 27.73 -5.17 3.41
N PHE A 224 26.48 -4.73 3.56
CA PHE A 224 25.31 -5.60 3.51
C PHE A 224 25.21 -6.35 2.18
N ASN A 225 25.37 -5.65 1.05
CA ASN A 225 25.35 -6.27 -0.27
C ASN A 225 26.52 -7.23 -0.50
N ALA A 226 27.72 -6.91 0.00
CA ALA A 226 28.87 -7.82 -0.08
C ALA A 226 28.61 -9.13 0.69
N LYS A 227 28.09 -9.05 1.92
CA LYS A 227 27.74 -10.23 2.73
C LYS A 227 26.65 -11.08 2.10
N MET A 228 25.62 -10.44 1.55
CA MET A 228 24.54 -11.16 0.86
C MET A 228 25.03 -11.82 -0.43
N LYS A 229 25.96 -11.19 -1.15
CA LYS A 229 26.65 -11.82 -2.28
C LYS A 229 27.42 -13.07 -1.85
N ASP A 230 28.17 -13.02 -0.74
CA ASP A 230 28.87 -14.21 -0.21
C ASP A 230 27.88 -15.35 0.10
N ILE A 231 26.70 -15.03 0.63
CA ILE A 231 25.62 -16.00 0.88
C ILE A 231 25.09 -16.59 -0.43
N LYS A 232 24.95 -15.76 -1.47
CA LYS A 232 24.50 -16.19 -2.81
C LYS A 232 25.53 -17.10 -3.48
N ASP A 233 26.80 -16.73 -3.40
CA ASP A 233 27.93 -17.49 -3.95
C ASP A 233 28.12 -18.83 -3.23
N ALA A 234 27.69 -18.93 -1.97
CA ALA A 234 27.60 -20.20 -1.23
C ALA A 234 26.41 -21.09 -1.67
N GLY A 235 25.65 -20.70 -2.70
CA GLY A 235 24.57 -21.49 -3.31
C GLY A 235 23.17 -21.16 -2.78
N MET A 236 23.01 -20.15 -1.91
CA MET A 236 21.71 -19.79 -1.36
C MET A 236 20.95 -18.83 -2.28
N GLN A 237 19.86 -19.30 -2.86
CA GLN A 237 19.03 -18.49 -3.74
C GLN A 237 18.20 -17.48 -2.96
N HIS A 238 18.42 -16.20 -3.24
CA HIS A 238 17.63 -15.08 -2.73
C HIS A 238 17.68 -13.91 -3.71
N GLU A 239 16.61 -13.12 -3.68
CA GLU A 239 16.48 -11.85 -4.41
C GLU A 239 16.46 -10.70 -3.41
N MET A 240 17.03 -9.57 -3.82
CA MET A 240 17.17 -8.40 -2.96
C MET A 240 16.60 -7.18 -3.66
N ILE A 241 15.92 -6.32 -2.91
CA ILE A 241 15.44 -5.04 -3.39
C ILE A 241 15.66 -3.95 -2.35
N TYR A 242 16.33 -2.89 -2.77
CA TYR A 242 16.54 -1.71 -1.94
C TYR A 242 15.35 -0.77 -2.04
N VAL A 243 14.86 -0.32 -0.88
CA VAL A 243 13.76 0.65 -0.76
C VAL A 243 14.10 1.84 0.15
N GLY A 244 15.34 1.95 0.64
CA GLY A 244 15.77 3.09 1.45
C GLY A 244 15.04 3.23 2.80
N LYS A 245 14.88 4.47 3.27
CA LYS A 245 14.20 4.79 4.53
C LYS A 245 12.87 5.51 4.22
N ASN A 246 11.96 5.55 5.20
CA ASN A 246 10.73 6.30 5.07
C ASN A 246 11.01 7.78 4.78
N ASN A 247 10.14 8.44 4.02
CA ASN A 247 10.30 9.79 3.48
C ASN A 247 11.55 9.94 2.58
N PRO A 248 11.66 9.15 1.50
CA PRO A 248 12.83 9.20 0.61
C PRO A 248 13.00 10.59 -0.01
N GLY A 249 14.22 11.13 0.07
CA GLY A 249 14.57 12.47 -0.36
C GLY A 249 15.72 12.52 -1.37
N GLU A 250 16.35 13.69 -1.53
CA GLU A 250 17.46 13.87 -2.47
C GLU A 250 18.65 12.95 -2.15
N HIS A 251 18.95 12.76 -0.87
CA HIS A 251 19.99 11.84 -0.42
C HIS A 251 19.73 10.39 -0.88
N THR A 252 18.47 9.92 -0.85
CA THR A 252 18.11 8.61 -1.38
C THR A 252 18.37 8.52 -2.89
N LYS A 253 18.16 9.60 -3.66
CA LYS A 253 18.49 9.62 -5.10
C LYS A 253 19.99 9.53 -5.34
N GLU A 254 20.79 10.23 -4.55
CA GLU A 254 22.25 10.17 -4.62
C GLU A 254 22.73 8.74 -4.38
N ILE A 255 22.25 8.09 -3.32
CA ILE A 255 22.52 6.69 -3.00
C ILE A 255 22.14 5.78 -4.17
N LEU A 256 20.93 5.90 -4.72
CA LEU A 256 20.50 5.11 -5.88
C LEU A 256 21.44 5.29 -7.09
N SER A 257 21.92 6.52 -7.34
CA SER A 257 22.84 6.79 -8.44
C SER A 257 24.18 6.07 -8.26
N ILE A 258 24.66 5.98 -7.01
CA ILE A 258 25.90 5.28 -6.65
C ILE A 258 25.68 3.78 -6.75
N MET A 259 24.60 3.26 -6.15
CA MET A 259 24.25 1.85 -6.20
C MET A 259 24.10 1.36 -7.64
N ASN A 260 23.49 2.13 -8.53
CA ASN A 260 23.33 1.74 -9.93
C ASN A 260 24.67 1.62 -10.69
N ARG A 261 25.76 2.22 -10.17
CA ARG A 261 27.11 2.09 -10.74
C ARG A 261 27.90 0.95 -10.09
N GLU A 262 27.72 0.75 -8.78
CA GLU A 262 28.55 -0.16 -7.98
C GLU A 262 27.92 -1.56 -7.83
N ILE A 263 26.59 -1.62 -7.70
CA ILE A 263 25.85 -2.80 -7.30
C ILE A 263 25.01 -3.28 -8.49
N HIS A 264 25.36 -4.45 -9.01
CA HIS A 264 24.66 -5.09 -10.13
C HIS A 264 23.40 -5.84 -9.65
N SER A 265 22.56 -5.17 -8.86
CA SER A 265 21.31 -5.72 -8.32
C SER A 265 20.09 -5.12 -9.00
N ASN A 266 18.94 -5.78 -8.87
CA ASN A 266 17.66 -5.19 -9.25
C ASN A 266 17.39 -3.98 -8.34
N LEU A 267 17.27 -2.79 -8.93
CA LEU A 267 16.97 -1.55 -8.22
C LEU A 267 15.63 -0.98 -8.69
N LEU A 268 14.85 -0.48 -7.74
CA LEU A 268 13.66 0.30 -8.06
C LEU A 268 14.07 1.72 -8.50
N SER A 269 13.26 2.32 -9.38
CA SER A 269 13.38 3.76 -9.62
C SER A 269 12.98 4.53 -8.35
N PHE A 270 13.47 5.75 -8.21
CA PHE A 270 13.15 6.62 -7.07
C PHE A 270 11.63 6.78 -6.86
N THR A 271 10.87 6.97 -7.95
CA THR A 271 9.40 7.04 -7.92
C THR A 271 8.74 5.77 -7.39
N LYS A 272 9.29 4.58 -7.70
CA LYS A 272 8.78 3.31 -7.17
C LYS A 272 9.09 3.12 -5.68
N ILE A 273 10.18 3.69 -5.20
CA ILE A 273 10.50 3.72 -3.76
C ILE A 273 9.56 4.67 -3.03
N GLN A 274 9.27 5.85 -3.59
CA GLN A 274 8.27 6.77 -3.06
C GLN A 274 6.89 6.11 -2.96
N LEU A 275 6.50 5.40 -4.01
CA LEU A 275 5.31 4.56 -4.03
C LEU A 275 5.34 3.52 -2.89
N PHE A 276 6.40 2.75 -2.76
CA PHE A 276 6.53 1.74 -1.69
C PHE A 276 6.17 2.32 -0.31
N TRP A 277 6.77 3.46 0.05
CA TRP A 277 6.52 4.10 1.35
C TRP A 277 5.13 4.72 1.46
N LEU A 278 4.68 5.46 0.44
CA LEU A 278 3.34 6.04 0.41
C LEU A 278 2.27 4.96 0.58
N ARG A 279 2.45 3.79 -0.02
CA ARG A 279 1.52 2.67 0.09
C ARG A 279 1.46 2.11 1.52
N LEU A 280 2.61 1.92 2.18
CA LEU A 280 2.65 1.49 3.59
C LEU A 280 2.00 2.52 4.53
N GLU A 281 2.25 3.80 4.32
CA GLU A 281 1.58 4.85 5.09
C GLU A 281 0.07 4.86 4.86
N SER A 282 -0.36 4.64 3.61
CA SER A 282 -1.77 4.53 3.25
C SER A 282 -2.44 3.35 3.95
N MET A 283 -1.77 2.20 4.01
CA MET A 283 -2.25 1.03 4.77
C MET A 283 -2.46 1.36 6.26
N ARG A 284 -1.48 2.03 6.89
CA ARG A 284 -1.59 2.45 8.30
C ARG A 284 -2.78 3.39 8.52
N ARG A 285 -2.96 4.39 7.65
CA ARG A 285 -4.09 5.34 7.74
C ARG A 285 -5.44 4.66 7.51
N SER A 286 -5.53 3.79 6.50
CA SER A 286 -6.74 3.02 6.18
C SER A 286 -7.18 2.14 7.35
N LYS A 287 -6.29 1.29 7.88
CA LYS A 287 -6.59 0.44 9.03
C LYS A 287 -6.95 1.23 10.29
N SER A 288 -6.26 2.36 10.53
CA SER A 288 -6.57 3.26 11.65
C SER A 288 -7.98 3.85 11.57
N ARG A 289 -8.43 4.27 10.38
CA ARG A 289 -9.82 4.73 10.18
C ARG A 289 -10.86 3.66 10.44
N LEU A 290 -10.53 2.39 10.21
CA LEU A 290 -11.38 1.25 10.55
C LEU A 290 -11.34 0.88 12.04
N GLY A 291 -10.60 1.65 12.86
CA GLY A 291 -10.51 1.45 14.31
C GLY A 291 -9.41 0.49 14.76
N ASN A 292 -8.59 -0.02 13.84
CA ASN A 292 -7.48 -0.91 14.17
C ASN A 292 -6.25 -0.12 14.62
N ASN A 293 -5.44 -0.72 15.48
CA ASN A 293 -4.17 -0.14 15.94
C ASN A 293 -3.10 -1.23 16.11
N ALA A 294 -1.86 -0.83 16.38
CA ALA A 294 -0.73 -1.75 16.51
C ALA A 294 -0.88 -2.80 17.63
N SER A 295 -1.78 -2.59 18.61
CA SER A 295 -2.04 -3.58 19.66
C SER A 295 -3.10 -4.61 19.30
N THR A 296 -3.93 -4.32 18.29
CA THR A 296 -5.09 -5.13 17.89
C THR A 296 -4.91 -5.78 16.51
N ASP A 297 -4.06 -5.22 15.67
CA ASP A 297 -3.83 -5.67 14.30
C ASP A 297 -2.32 -5.82 14.02
N ASN A 298 -1.91 -7.05 13.69
CA ASN A 298 -0.51 -7.38 13.40
C ASN A 298 0.01 -6.67 12.14
N VAL A 299 -0.82 -6.47 11.11
CA VAL A 299 -0.41 -5.72 9.91
C VAL A 299 -0.06 -4.29 10.31
N VAL A 300 -0.89 -3.64 11.13
CA VAL A 300 -0.59 -2.28 11.63
C VAL A 300 0.69 -2.27 12.47
N ALA A 301 0.89 -3.27 13.33
CA ALA A 301 2.09 -3.38 14.16
C ALA A 301 3.38 -3.45 13.31
N GLN A 302 3.39 -4.32 12.30
CA GLN A 302 4.54 -4.50 11.42
C GLN A 302 4.82 -3.29 10.54
N ILE A 303 3.76 -2.66 10.01
CA ILE A 303 3.88 -1.43 9.22
C ILE A 303 4.45 -0.29 10.06
N SER A 304 3.93 -0.07 11.27
CA SER A 304 4.45 0.96 12.16
C SER A 304 5.92 0.72 12.51
N ALA A 305 6.32 -0.54 12.77
CA ALA A 305 7.71 -0.88 13.02
C ALA A 305 8.66 -0.55 11.83
N LEU A 306 8.16 -0.55 10.59
CA LEU A 306 8.93 -0.12 9.42
C LEU A 306 8.92 1.39 9.23
N LEU A 307 7.76 2.03 9.36
CA LEU A 307 7.58 3.46 9.10
C LEU A 307 8.26 4.34 10.15
N ASP A 308 8.26 3.89 11.41
CA ASP A 308 8.79 4.63 12.55
C ASP A 308 10.26 4.28 12.82
N ASN A 309 10.90 3.52 11.92
CA ASN A 309 12.29 3.11 12.04
C ASN A 309 13.24 4.29 11.78
N ASN A 310 13.82 4.81 12.85
CA ASN A 310 14.79 5.90 12.80
C ASN A 310 16.25 5.40 12.78
N ASN A 311 16.50 4.09 12.76
CA ASN A 311 17.84 3.54 12.83
C ASN A 311 18.62 3.78 11.53
N ASP A 312 19.81 4.38 11.65
CA ASP A 312 20.71 4.60 10.52
C ASP A 312 21.53 3.34 10.17
N ASN A 313 21.61 2.36 11.08
CA ASN A 313 22.24 1.05 10.87
C ASN A 313 21.35 0.09 10.07
N GLY A 314 20.39 0.63 9.31
CA GLY A 314 19.59 -0.08 8.32
C GLY A 314 18.61 -1.10 8.87
N TRP A 315 17.83 -1.65 7.95
CA TRP A 315 16.80 -2.65 8.22
C TRP A 315 16.65 -3.62 7.05
N ALA A 316 16.15 -4.81 7.34
CA ALA A 316 15.84 -5.83 6.36
C ALA A 316 14.59 -6.62 6.75
N VAL A 317 13.76 -6.94 5.75
CA VAL A 317 12.61 -7.82 5.84
C VAL A 317 12.83 -8.97 4.88
N TYR A 318 12.83 -10.19 5.42
CA TYR A 318 12.98 -11.43 4.68
C TYR A 318 11.64 -12.16 4.64
N GLY A 319 11.31 -12.73 3.49
CA GLY A 319 10.16 -13.63 3.38
C GLY A 319 10.26 -14.49 2.13
N LYS A 320 9.29 -15.39 1.95
CA LYS A 320 9.27 -16.36 0.84
C LYS A 320 7.93 -16.40 0.15
N GLY A 321 7.88 -16.03 -1.13
CA GLY A 321 6.69 -16.17 -1.97
C GLY A 321 5.42 -15.60 -1.34
N LEU A 322 4.34 -16.40 -1.37
CA LEU A 322 3.04 -16.10 -0.75
C LEU A 322 2.97 -16.44 0.75
N SER A 323 4.08 -16.89 1.35
CA SER A 323 4.12 -17.25 2.77
C SER A 323 3.90 -16.02 3.66
N THR A 324 3.25 -16.26 4.80
CA THR A 324 3.16 -15.32 5.92
C THR A 324 4.41 -15.36 6.80
N ASP A 325 5.34 -16.26 6.49
CA ASP A 325 6.60 -16.40 7.20
C ASP A 325 7.55 -15.25 6.83
N ILE A 326 7.48 -14.19 7.63
CA ILE A 326 8.28 -12.97 7.47
C ILE A 326 9.13 -12.75 8.70
N VAL A 327 10.39 -12.38 8.46
CA VAL A 327 11.36 -12.04 9.48
C VAL A 327 11.86 -10.63 9.24
N ARG A 328 11.71 -9.76 10.23
CA ARG A 328 12.25 -8.40 10.24
C ARG A 328 13.48 -8.36 11.13
N VAL A 329 14.55 -7.75 10.65
CA VAL A 329 15.80 -7.55 11.38
C VAL A 329 16.25 -6.10 11.18
N GLU A 330 16.79 -5.48 12.22
CA GLU A 330 17.23 -4.08 12.18
C GLU A 330 18.52 -3.86 12.96
N GLY A 331 19.27 -2.84 12.55
CA GLY A 331 20.51 -2.45 13.21
C GLY A 331 21.58 -3.55 13.25
N ASP A 332 22.31 -3.61 14.35
CA ASP A 332 23.50 -4.45 14.50
C ASP A 332 23.19 -5.96 14.44
N GLU A 333 21.94 -6.34 14.75
CA GLU A 333 21.46 -7.72 14.66
C GLU A 333 21.54 -8.28 13.23
N ILE A 334 21.44 -7.41 12.22
CA ILE A 334 21.60 -7.80 10.81
C ILE A 334 22.99 -8.40 10.59
N PHE A 335 24.03 -7.66 10.97
CA PHE A 335 25.40 -8.14 10.76
C PHE A 335 25.77 -9.27 11.71
N ARG A 336 25.20 -9.33 12.92
CA ARG A 336 25.32 -10.52 13.78
C ARG A 336 24.85 -11.76 13.02
N CYS A 337 23.68 -11.71 12.37
CA CYS A 337 23.14 -12.81 11.60
C CYS A 337 23.98 -13.15 10.37
N LEU A 338 24.36 -12.16 9.57
CA LEU A 338 25.15 -12.36 8.36
C LEU A 338 26.53 -12.95 8.66
N ASN A 339 27.20 -12.48 9.72
CA ASN A 339 28.50 -13.00 10.12
C ASN A 339 28.44 -14.45 10.62
N LEU A 340 27.30 -14.87 11.17
CA LEU A 340 27.07 -16.24 11.62
C LEU A 340 26.58 -17.18 10.51
N PHE A 341 26.53 -16.74 9.24
CA PHE A 341 26.04 -17.55 8.11
C PHE A 341 26.73 -18.92 7.98
N ARG A 342 28.03 -19.03 8.27
CA ARG A 342 28.73 -20.33 8.24
C ARG A 342 28.16 -21.35 9.24
N GLN A 343 27.47 -20.90 10.28
CA GLN A 343 26.84 -21.74 11.29
C GLN A 343 25.42 -22.12 10.87
N TRP A 344 24.55 -21.13 10.64
CA TRP A 344 23.14 -21.37 10.35
C TRP A 344 22.87 -21.75 8.89
N GLY A 345 23.74 -21.35 7.96
CA GLY A 345 23.65 -21.69 6.54
C GLY A 345 23.65 -23.20 6.27
N LYS A 346 24.29 -23.98 7.16
CA LYS A 346 24.25 -25.46 7.13
C LYS A 346 22.85 -26.03 7.35
N ASN A 347 21.99 -25.29 8.05
CA ASN A 347 20.62 -25.70 8.35
C ASN A 347 19.64 -25.39 7.23
N VAL A 348 20.01 -24.57 6.23
CA VAL A 348 19.09 -24.14 5.16
C VAL A 348 18.58 -25.32 4.34
N GLY A 349 19.42 -26.32 4.06
CA GLY A 349 18.98 -27.54 3.36
C GLY A 349 17.94 -28.36 4.13
N ARG A 350 17.82 -28.15 5.45
CA ARG A 350 16.87 -28.86 6.32
C ARG A 350 15.66 -28.01 6.71
N LEU A 351 15.87 -26.73 6.98
CA LEU A 351 14.86 -25.81 7.54
C LEU A 351 14.34 -24.80 6.50
N GLU A 352 14.90 -24.74 5.30
CA GLU A 352 14.73 -23.61 4.39
C GLU A 352 15.36 -22.30 4.92
N PHE A 353 15.43 -21.28 4.07
CA PHE A 353 16.24 -20.08 4.32
C PHE A 353 15.73 -19.25 5.51
N ILE A 354 14.42 -18.98 5.56
CA ILE A 354 13.81 -18.09 6.55
C ILE A 354 13.86 -18.71 7.96
N ASP A 355 13.48 -19.98 8.10
CA ASP A 355 13.55 -20.66 9.41
C ASP A 355 14.99 -20.87 9.87
N ALA A 356 15.94 -21.13 8.96
CA ALA A 356 17.35 -21.22 9.33
C ALA A 356 17.87 -19.88 9.87
N LEU A 357 17.48 -18.75 9.26
CA LEU A 357 17.81 -17.41 9.75
C LEU A 357 17.21 -17.16 11.14
N ARG A 358 15.96 -17.59 11.37
CA ARG A 358 15.26 -17.45 12.66
C ARG A 358 16.01 -18.12 13.82
N THR A 359 16.69 -19.25 13.58
CA THR A 359 17.47 -19.94 14.62
C THR A 359 18.57 -19.11 15.27
N VAL A 360 19.00 -18.01 14.63
CA VAL A 360 20.02 -17.10 15.15
C VAL A 360 19.40 -15.85 15.78
N LEU A 361 18.25 -15.41 15.26
CA LEU A 361 17.54 -14.22 15.72
C LEU A 361 16.77 -14.47 17.01
N GLU A 362 16.15 -15.63 17.12
CA GLU A 362 15.39 -16.01 18.30
C GLU A 362 16.28 -16.88 19.20
N PRO A 363 16.41 -16.57 20.51
CA PRO A 363 17.04 -17.50 21.44
C PRO A 363 16.29 -18.83 21.36
N PRO A 364 16.97 -19.99 21.54
CA PRO A 364 16.27 -21.27 21.60
C PRO A 364 15.16 -21.16 22.64
N LEU A 365 13.91 -21.37 22.20
CA LEU A 365 12.74 -21.39 23.06
C LEU A 365 12.88 -22.59 24.01
N VAL A 366 13.55 -22.33 25.14
CA VAL A 366 13.78 -23.23 26.26
C VAL A 366 14.64 -24.45 25.88
N ASP A 367 15.85 -24.53 26.45
CA ASP A 367 16.59 -25.79 26.52
C ASP A 367 15.74 -26.81 27.31
N GLY A 368 15.03 -27.68 26.59
CA GLY A 368 14.21 -28.74 27.17
C GLY A 368 13.48 -29.58 26.12
N PRO A 369 13.17 -30.87 26.40
CA PRO A 369 12.35 -31.67 25.50
C PRO A 369 10.93 -31.08 25.38
N CYS A 370 10.35 -31.17 24.18
CA CYS A 370 8.96 -30.80 23.94
C CYS A 370 8.01 -31.57 24.90
N ASN A 371 7.18 -30.86 25.67
CA ASN A 371 6.16 -31.45 26.56
C ASN A 371 4.79 -31.62 25.88
N HIS A 372 4.65 -31.26 24.60
CA HIS A 372 3.41 -31.50 23.86
C HIS A 372 3.35 -32.96 23.42
N THR A 373 2.16 -33.55 23.41
CA THR A 373 1.94 -34.92 22.95
C THR A 373 1.03 -34.90 21.73
N GLN A 374 1.42 -35.57 20.65
CA GLN A 374 0.61 -35.74 19.46
C GLN A 374 0.48 -37.24 19.18
N VAL A 375 -0.75 -37.75 19.18
CA VAL A 375 -1.05 -39.15 18.85
C VAL A 375 -1.29 -39.24 17.36
N VAL A 376 -0.55 -40.10 16.68
CA VAL A 376 -0.66 -40.31 15.22
C VAL A 376 -0.96 -41.79 14.98
N PRO A 377 -1.97 -42.15 14.17
CA PRO A 377 -2.29 -43.55 13.88
C PRO A 377 -1.08 -44.27 13.26
N TYR A 378 -0.75 -45.45 13.75
CA TYR A 378 0.35 -46.25 13.21
C TYR A 378 0.02 -46.66 11.76
N SER A 379 0.91 -46.34 10.82
CA SER A 379 0.83 -46.77 9.42
C SER A 379 2.16 -47.41 9.03
N GLU A 380 2.12 -48.66 8.56
CA GLU A 380 3.28 -49.38 8.03
C GLU A 380 3.86 -48.62 6.82
N GLY A 381 5.16 -48.32 6.86
CA GLY A 381 5.86 -47.63 5.76
C GLY A 381 6.14 -46.13 5.97
N LEU A 382 5.69 -45.51 7.08
CA LEU A 382 6.16 -44.18 7.48
C LEU A 382 7.62 -44.25 7.93
N VAL A 383 8.52 -43.97 6.98
CA VAL A 383 9.97 -43.82 7.17
C VAL A 383 10.25 -42.94 8.39
N GLN A 384 11.22 -43.36 9.19
CA GLN A 384 11.79 -42.67 10.35
C GLN A 384 12.05 -41.18 10.07
N GLY A 385 11.05 -40.34 10.38
CA GLY A 385 11.15 -38.90 10.34
C GLY A 385 11.05 -38.34 11.76
N ASN A 386 12.01 -37.51 12.12
CA ASN A 386 11.94 -36.68 13.31
C ASN A 386 10.73 -35.73 13.20
N MET A 387 9.77 -35.82 14.12
CA MET A 387 8.57 -34.97 14.12
C MET A 387 8.86 -33.66 14.84
N VAL A 388 8.49 -32.53 14.23
CA VAL A 388 8.62 -31.20 14.82
C VAL A 388 7.27 -30.77 15.39
N CYS A 389 7.24 -30.37 16.66
CA CYS A 389 6.02 -29.92 17.31
C CYS A 389 5.47 -28.68 16.61
N GLN A 390 4.19 -28.68 16.21
CA GLN A 390 3.61 -27.50 15.57
C GLN A 390 3.48 -26.29 16.50
N ASN A 391 3.42 -26.50 17.82
CA ASN A 391 3.25 -25.45 18.81
C ASN A 391 4.57 -24.82 19.25
N CYS A 392 5.57 -25.63 19.64
CA CYS A 392 6.84 -25.11 20.15
C CYS A 392 8.03 -25.32 19.21
N LYS A 393 7.81 -25.90 18.02
CA LYS A 393 8.83 -26.13 16.98
C LYS A 393 10.06 -26.95 17.43
N LEU A 394 9.98 -27.61 18.60
CA LEU A 394 10.98 -28.55 19.10
C LEU A 394 10.76 -29.96 18.55
N LEU A 395 11.85 -30.73 18.48
CA LEU A 395 11.86 -32.15 18.15
C LEU A 395 11.07 -32.97 19.18
N MET A 396 10.12 -33.76 18.70
CA MET A 396 9.32 -34.65 19.54
C MET A 396 9.95 -36.05 19.62
N LYS A 397 9.97 -36.63 20.83
CA LYS A 397 10.35 -38.03 21.03
C LYS A 397 9.18 -38.94 20.68
N LYS A 398 9.40 -39.93 19.82
CA LYS A 398 8.39 -40.94 19.48
C LYS A 398 8.30 -41.98 20.60
N LEU A 399 7.11 -42.16 21.14
CA LEU A 399 6.74 -43.28 22.01
C LEU A 399 5.70 -44.12 21.27
N THR A 400 5.92 -45.43 21.18
CA THR A 400 4.95 -46.36 20.58
C THR A 400 4.18 -46.99 21.73
N ILE A 401 2.88 -46.75 21.79
CA ILE A 401 1.98 -47.36 22.77
C ILE A 401 1.32 -48.53 22.05
N TYR A 402 1.49 -49.73 22.59
CA TYR A 402 0.74 -50.91 22.17
C TYR A 402 -0.48 -50.99 23.07
N GLU A 403 -1.67 -50.95 22.48
CA GLU A 403 -2.91 -51.29 23.18
C GLU A 403 -3.13 -52.80 23.22
#